data_AF-A0A352MGD4-F1
#
_entry.id   AF-A0A352MGD4-F1
#
_cell.length_a   1.000
_cell.length_b   1.000
_cell.length_c   1.000
_cell.angle_alpha   90.00
_cell.angle_beta   90.00
_cell.angle_gamma   90.00
#
_symmetry.space_group_name_H-M   'P 1'
#
loop_
_entity.id
_entity.type
_entity.pdbx_description
1 polymer ?
#
loop_
_entity_poly.entity_id
_entity_poly.type
_entity_poly.pdbx_seq_one_letter_code
_entity_poly.pdbx_strand_id
1 'polypeptide(L)'
;MKPIINSRTIKSKFILFLVLLLIPSCETLKEDPLFIGSWQFKDKIYSGDVVINTTHTLKLTKSTYEEVIVYQRDNSSSVMSLVGMRGNISVKGTEITFTLTAFGGCLKDASDKCTSTVEWYAKGSAKYNGYAALGLLEVYTGEADADEDYLWLVRDMNKDSDTEDTWEDI
;
A
#
# COMPACT_ATOMS: atom_id res chain seq x y z
N MET A 1 -6.37 56.90 -66.58
CA MET A 1 -5.43 56.08 -65.79
C MET A 1 -5.45 56.53 -64.33
N LYS A 2 -5.96 55.67 -63.44
CA LYS A 2 -5.77 55.65 -61.97
C LYS A 2 -6.12 54.21 -61.54
N PRO A 3 -5.31 53.51 -60.74
CA PRO A 3 -5.55 52.10 -60.45
C PRO A 3 -6.60 51.92 -59.36
N ILE A 4 -7.43 50.90 -59.58
CA ILE A 4 -8.42 50.33 -58.65
C ILE A 4 -7.67 49.44 -57.68
N ILE A 5 -7.81 49.67 -56.37
CA ILE A 5 -7.31 48.75 -55.34
C ILE A 5 -8.52 48.09 -54.70
N ASN A 6 -8.72 46.82 -55.05
CA ASN A 6 -9.70 45.92 -54.43
C ASN A 6 -9.21 45.51 -53.04
N SER A 7 -9.97 45.83 -51.99
CA SER A 7 -9.76 45.31 -50.64
C SER A 7 -10.22 43.85 -50.56
N ARG A 8 -9.31 42.91 -50.77
CA ARG A 8 -9.54 41.48 -50.53
C ARG A 8 -9.58 41.20 -49.02
N THR A 9 -10.77 40.86 -48.56
CA THR A 9 -11.11 39.96 -47.44
C THR A 9 -9.95 39.15 -46.85
N ILE A 10 -9.38 39.62 -45.74
CA ILE A 10 -8.56 38.83 -44.81
C ILE A 10 -9.25 38.86 -43.45
N LYS A 11 -10.36 38.14 -43.30
CA LYS A 11 -11.01 37.93 -41.99
C LYS A 11 -11.81 36.62 -41.98
N SER A 12 -11.20 35.48 -42.29
CA SER A 12 -11.96 34.21 -42.15
C SER A 12 -11.10 32.94 -42.08
N LYS A 13 -9.98 32.92 -41.36
CA LYS A 13 -9.27 31.66 -41.07
C LYS A 13 -8.67 31.53 -39.66
N PHE A 14 -8.93 32.46 -38.74
CA PHE A 14 -8.35 32.39 -37.38
C PHE A 14 -9.31 31.86 -36.31
N ILE A 15 -10.57 31.58 -36.64
CA ILE A 15 -11.59 31.17 -35.65
C ILE A 15 -11.70 29.63 -35.55
N LEU A 16 -11.12 28.86 -36.47
CA LEU A 16 -11.26 27.39 -36.47
C LEU A 16 -10.22 26.66 -35.59
N PHE A 17 -9.16 27.33 -35.13
CA PHE A 17 -8.10 26.68 -34.35
C PHE A 17 -8.33 26.73 -32.82
N LEU A 18 -9.30 27.51 -32.34
CA LEU A 18 -9.52 27.70 -30.90
C LEU A 18 -10.50 26.68 -30.28
N VAL A 19 -11.24 25.93 -31.09
CA VAL A 19 -12.27 24.98 -30.60
C VAL A 19 -11.70 23.59 -30.27
N LEU A 20 -10.50 23.27 -30.76
CA LEU A 20 -9.83 21.98 -30.48
C LEU A 20 -9.08 21.93 -29.14
N LEU A 21 -8.96 23.06 -28.42
CA LEU A 21 -8.32 23.13 -27.11
C LEU A 21 -9.31 22.99 -25.94
N LEU A 22 -10.60 22.78 -26.24
CA LEU A 22 -11.66 22.57 -25.24
C LEU A 22 -12.10 21.11 -25.20
N ILE A 23 -11.20 20.15 -25.46
CA ILE A 23 -11.40 18.81 -24.93
C ILE A 23 -11.07 18.95 -23.45
N PRO A 24 -12.04 19.01 -22.52
CA PRO A 24 -11.71 18.85 -21.12
C PRO A 24 -10.93 17.54 -21.06
N SER A 25 -9.71 17.59 -20.51
CA SER A 25 -8.98 16.38 -20.16
C SER A 25 -9.93 15.56 -19.31
N CYS A 26 -10.56 14.57 -19.94
CA CYS A 26 -11.51 13.68 -19.31
C CYS A 26 -10.73 12.58 -18.59
N GLU A 27 -9.60 12.93 -17.97
CA GLU A 27 -9.21 12.29 -16.72
C GLU A 27 -10.18 12.85 -15.67
N THR A 28 -11.42 12.37 -15.79
CA THR A 28 -12.38 12.31 -14.70
C THR A 28 -11.59 11.97 -13.44
N LEU A 29 -11.76 12.77 -12.37
CA LEU A 29 -11.36 12.37 -11.03
C LEU A 29 -12.02 11.01 -10.78
N LYS A 30 -11.33 9.93 -11.13
CA LYS A 30 -11.68 8.60 -10.66
C LYS A 30 -11.38 8.69 -9.19
N GLU A 31 -12.45 8.65 -8.40
CA GLU A 31 -12.34 8.53 -6.96
C GLU A 31 -11.39 7.37 -6.66
N ASP A 32 -10.52 7.61 -5.69
CA ASP A 32 -9.56 6.61 -5.26
C ASP A 32 -10.35 5.38 -4.78
N PRO A 33 -9.94 4.15 -5.14
CA PRO A 33 -10.56 2.95 -4.61
C PRO A 33 -10.65 2.99 -3.08
N LEU A 34 -11.77 2.53 -2.52
CA LEU A 34 -12.06 2.64 -1.08
C LEU A 34 -11.02 1.94 -0.19
N PHE A 35 -10.32 0.91 -0.69
CA PHE A 35 -9.24 0.27 0.05
C PHE A 35 -8.01 1.19 0.30
N ILE A 36 -7.87 2.31 -0.42
CA ILE A 36 -6.74 3.22 -0.26
C ILE A 36 -6.89 3.96 1.05
N GLY A 37 -5.89 3.83 1.92
CA GLY A 37 -5.97 4.41 3.25
C GLY A 37 -4.93 3.86 4.19
N SER A 38 -5.16 4.14 5.48
CA SER A 38 -4.39 3.57 6.58
C SER A 38 -5.36 2.85 7.49
N TRP A 39 -5.24 1.53 7.51
CA TRP A 39 -6.10 0.62 8.25
C TRP A 39 -5.37 0.10 9.47
N GLN A 40 -6.09 -0.07 10.56
CA GLN A 40 -5.52 -0.57 11.81
C GLN A 40 -6.39 -1.67 12.39
N PHE A 41 -5.78 -2.83 12.62
CA PHE A 41 -6.37 -3.97 13.30
C PHE A 41 -5.59 -4.24 14.60
N LYS A 42 -6.30 -4.63 15.66
CA LYS A 42 -5.70 -4.92 16.96
C LYS A 42 -6.20 -6.25 17.45
N ASP A 43 -5.29 -7.08 17.91
CA ASP A 43 -5.60 -8.41 18.40
C ASP A 43 -4.76 -8.75 19.65
N LYS A 44 -5.08 -9.88 20.29
CA LYS A 44 -4.37 -10.40 21.45
C LYS A 44 -3.99 -11.85 21.22
N ILE A 45 -2.69 -12.11 21.27
CA ILE A 45 -2.14 -13.46 21.25
C ILE A 45 -1.93 -13.92 22.70
N TYR A 46 -2.44 -15.10 23.02
CA TYR A 46 -2.32 -15.72 24.33
C TYR A 46 -1.30 -16.86 24.27
N SER A 47 -0.24 -16.79 25.10
CA SER A 47 0.77 -17.84 25.20
C SER A 47 1.04 -18.15 26.67
N GLY A 48 0.34 -19.17 27.19
CA GLY A 48 0.31 -19.46 28.63
C GLY A 48 -0.22 -18.25 29.42
N ASP A 49 0.56 -17.79 30.41
CA ASP A 49 0.23 -16.60 31.21
C ASP A 49 0.65 -15.27 30.57
N VAL A 50 1.24 -15.31 29.37
CA VAL A 50 1.69 -14.11 28.64
C VAL A 50 0.62 -13.71 27.64
N VAL A 51 0.13 -12.49 27.79
CA VAL A 51 -0.74 -11.83 26.80
C VAL A 51 0.12 -10.87 25.98
N ILE A 52 0.02 -10.96 24.66
CA ILE A 52 0.72 -10.09 23.71
C ILE A 52 -0.33 -9.32 22.92
N ASN A 53 -0.33 -8.00 23.06
CA ASN A 53 -1.13 -7.11 22.22
C ASN A 53 -0.41 -6.96 20.88
N THR A 54 -1.13 -7.22 19.79
CA THR A 54 -0.68 -6.96 18.43
C THR A 54 -1.39 -5.74 17.88
N THR A 55 -0.64 -4.89 17.18
CA THR A 55 -1.22 -3.80 16.39
C THR A 55 -0.71 -3.91 14.98
N HIS A 56 -1.63 -4.19 14.07
CA HIS A 56 -1.43 -4.23 12.63
C HIS A 56 -1.78 -2.89 12.04
N THR A 57 -0.84 -2.28 11.34
CA THR A 57 -1.11 -1.06 10.56
C THR A 57 -0.78 -1.35 9.10
N LEU A 58 -1.80 -1.32 8.26
CA LEU A 58 -1.69 -1.52 6.81
C LEU A 58 -1.98 -0.19 6.11
N LYS A 59 -1.01 0.30 5.35
CA LYS A 59 -1.15 1.48 4.51
C LYS A 59 -1.16 1.07 3.05
N LEU A 60 -2.24 1.37 2.35
CA LEU A 60 -2.43 1.08 0.94
C LEU A 60 -2.47 2.38 0.14
N THR A 61 -1.76 2.40 -0.99
CA THR A 61 -1.85 3.46 -2.00
C THR A 61 -2.32 2.86 -3.33
N LYS A 62 -2.34 3.64 -4.40
CA LYS A 62 -2.67 3.14 -5.75
C LYS A 62 -1.72 2.06 -6.26
N SER A 63 -0.48 2.02 -5.76
CA SER A 63 0.58 1.18 -6.33
C SER A 63 1.54 0.60 -5.30
N THR A 64 1.39 0.93 -4.02
CA THR A 64 2.25 0.43 -2.96
C THR A 64 1.47 0.03 -1.73
N TYR A 65 2.11 -0.81 -0.91
CA TYR A 65 1.66 -1.10 0.44
C TYR A 65 2.82 -0.99 1.42
N GLU A 66 2.50 -0.65 2.66
CA GLU A 66 3.38 -0.76 3.81
C GLU A 66 2.56 -1.33 4.95
N GLU A 67 3.03 -2.43 5.51
CA GLU A 67 2.41 -3.11 6.63
C GLU A 67 3.39 -3.20 7.78
N VAL A 68 2.94 -2.85 8.98
CA VAL A 68 3.75 -2.87 10.19
C VAL A 68 2.95 -3.53 11.30
N ILE A 69 3.56 -4.55 11.88
CA ILE A 69 2.99 -5.35 12.97
C ILE A 69 3.86 -5.14 14.21
N VAL A 70 3.26 -4.60 15.26
CA VAL A 70 3.92 -4.36 16.54
C VAL A 70 3.42 -5.36 17.57
N TYR A 71 4.36 -6.08 18.20
CA TYR A 71 4.08 -6.99 19.30
C TYR A 71 4.49 -6.34 20.60
N GLN A 72 3.55 -6.20 21.52
CA GLN A 72 3.76 -5.54 22.79
C GLN A 72 3.20 -6.42 23.90
N ARG A 73 3.99 -6.67 24.96
CA ARG A 73 3.47 -7.41 26.12
C ARG A 73 2.34 -6.61 26.76
N ASP A 74 1.26 -7.29 27.12
CA ASP A 74 0.15 -6.66 27.83
C ASP A 74 0.63 -6.00 29.13
N ASN A 75 0.09 -4.82 29.43
CA ASN A 75 0.50 -3.98 30.56
C ASN A 75 1.98 -3.53 30.57
N SER A 76 2.69 -3.65 29.45
CA SER A 76 4.04 -3.08 29.27
C SER A 76 4.03 -2.06 28.15
N SER A 77 4.80 -0.98 28.27
CA SER A 77 5.07 -0.05 27.15
C SER A 77 6.20 -0.53 26.23
N SER A 78 6.85 -1.66 26.55
CA SER A 78 7.98 -2.17 25.79
C SER A 78 7.51 -2.97 24.58
N VAL A 79 7.97 -2.56 23.39
CA VAL A 79 7.83 -3.35 22.17
C VAL A 79 8.72 -4.60 22.29
N MET A 80 8.14 -5.77 22.11
CA MET A 80 8.86 -7.04 22.11
C MET A 80 9.54 -7.27 20.77
N SER A 81 8.77 -7.10 19.69
CA SER A 81 9.22 -7.25 18.31
C SER A 81 8.37 -6.38 17.38
N LEU A 82 8.91 -6.16 16.18
CA LEU A 82 8.22 -5.50 15.08
C LEU A 82 8.54 -6.28 13.81
N VAL A 83 7.53 -6.54 13.00
CA VAL A 83 7.68 -7.06 11.64
C VAL A 83 7.07 -6.06 10.68
N GLY A 84 7.85 -5.66 9.68
CA GLY A 84 7.40 -4.79 8.60
C GLY A 84 7.45 -5.52 7.26
N MET A 85 6.52 -5.18 6.38
CA MET A 85 6.51 -5.61 4.98
C MET A 85 6.16 -4.41 4.11
N ARG A 86 6.86 -4.23 2.99
CA ARG A 86 6.46 -3.20 2.03
C ARG A 86 6.78 -3.58 0.61
N GLY A 87 6.04 -3.00 -0.31
CA GLY A 87 6.19 -3.33 -1.71
C GLY A 87 5.22 -2.62 -2.61
N ASN A 88 5.06 -3.21 -3.78
CA ASN A 88 4.13 -2.72 -4.79
C ASN A 88 2.84 -3.52 -4.71
N ILE A 89 1.75 -2.89 -5.16
CA ILE A 89 0.49 -3.58 -5.42
C ILE A 89 0.02 -3.36 -6.85
N SER A 90 -0.73 -4.32 -7.37
CA SER A 90 -1.55 -4.15 -8.58
C SER A 90 -2.94 -4.69 -8.33
N VAL A 91 -3.96 -4.00 -8.84
CA VAL A 91 -5.37 -4.29 -8.50
C VAL A 91 -6.16 -4.63 -9.76
N LYS A 92 -6.96 -5.69 -9.69
CA LYS A 92 -7.86 -6.14 -10.75
C LYS A 92 -9.21 -6.55 -10.15
N GLY A 93 -10.19 -5.65 -10.20
CA GLY A 93 -11.46 -5.87 -9.50
C GLY A 93 -11.24 -5.75 -8.00
N THR A 94 -11.64 -6.77 -7.24
CA THR A 94 -11.40 -6.90 -5.79
C THR A 94 -10.07 -7.59 -5.45
N GLU A 95 -9.40 -8.16 -6.46
CA GLU A 95 -8.12 -8.84 -6.27
C GLU A 95 -6.96 -7.83 -6.23
N ILE A 96 -6.13 -7.94 -5.19
CA ILE A 96 -4.89 -7.18 -5.00
C ILE A 96 -3.72 -8.17 -5.07
N THR A 97 -2.80 -7.97 -6.01
CA THR A 97 -1.51 -8.67 -6.03
C THR A 97 -0.49 -7.83 -5.28
N PHE A 98 0.15 -8.41 -4.28
CA PHE A 98 1.24 -7.82 -3.52
C PHE A 98 2.58 -8.32 -4.05
N THR A 99 3.56 -7.42 -4.17
CA THR A 99 4.95 -7.76 -4.52
C THR A 99 5.88 -7.17 -3.48
N LEU A 100 6.40 -8.02 -2.60
CA LEU A 100 7.28 -7.64 -1.50
C LEU A 100 8.64 -7.17 -2.03
N THR A 101 9.08 -6.00 -1.59
CA THR A 101 10.39 -5.43 -1.98
C THR A 101 11.34 -5.25 -0.80
N ALA A 102 10.81 -5.20 0.43
CA ALA A 102 11.59 -5.12 1.64
C ALA A 102 10.85 -5.71 2.86
N PHE A 103 11.62 -6.28 3.77
CA PHE A 103 11.17 -6.61 5.12
C PHE A 103 11.61 -5.50 6.08
N GLY A 104 10.88 -5.33 7.17
CA GLY A 104 11.17 -4.41 8.25
C GLY A 104 11.39 -5.17 9.56
N GLY A 105 12.38 -4.75 10.31
CA GLY A 105 12.54 -5.12 11.72
C GLY A 105 12.47 -3.88 12.60
N CYS A 106 12.47 -4.05 13.92
CA CYS A 106 12.61 -2.88 14.78
C CYS A 106 14.05 -2.39 14.83
N LEU A 107 14.19 -1.07 14.75
CA LEU A 107 15.40 -0.38 15.14
C LEU A 107 15.66 -0.62 16.63
N LYS A 108 16.90 -0.99 16.95
CA LYS A 108 17.35 -1.21 18.32
C LYS A 108 17.82 0.09 18.96
N ASP A 109 17.48 0.30 20.23
CA ASP A 109 18.02 1.41 21.02
C ASP A 109 19.43 1.09 21.56
N ALA A 110 20.01 2.03 22.33
CA ALA A 110 21.34 1.87 22.92
C ALA A 110 21.47 0.70 23.93
N SER A 111 20.35 0.14 24.38
CA SER A 111 20.28 -1.02 25.27
C SER A 111 19.87 -2.31 24.54
N ASP A 112 19.94 -2.32 23.21
CA ASP A 112 19.51 -3.42 22.34
C ASP A 112 18.01 -3.79 22.48
N LYS A 113 17.18 -2.84 22.93
CA LYS A 113 15.73 -3.01 23.00
C LYS A 113 15.06 -2.56 21.71
N CYS A 114 13.99 -3.27 21.36
CA CYS A 114 13.19 -3.00 20.19
C CYS A 114 12.43 -1.66 20.37
N THR A 115 12.57 -0.74 19.43
CA THR A 115 11.75 0.48 19.36
C THR A 115 10.53 0.24 18.45
N SER A 116 9.58 1.19 18.44
CA SER A 116 8.48 1.20 17.47
C SER A 116 8.88 1.73 16.09
N THR A 117 10.16 2.02 15.85
CA THR A 117 10.65 2.52 14.56
C THR A 117 11.08 1.35 13.68
N VAL A 118 10.62 1.33 12.43
CA VAL A 118 10.98 0.29 11.46
C VAL A 118 12.31 0.60 10.80
N GLU A 119 13.22 -0.37 10.82
CA GLU A 119 14.40 -0.40 9.96
C GLU A 119 14.12 -1.32 8.76
N TRP A 120 14.20 -0.78 7.56
CA TRP A 120 13.85 -1.48 6.33
C TRP A 120 15.07 -2.14 5.68
N TYR A 121 14.92 -3.41 5.34
CA TYR A 121 15.94 -4.24 4.70
C TYR A 121 15.49 -4.62 3.29
N ALA A 122 16.17 -4.10 2.28
CA ALA A 122 15.87 -4.39 0.88
C ALA A 122 16.19 -5.85 0.52
N LYS A 123 15.48 -6.34 -0.51
CA LYS A 123 15.71 -7.65 -1.12
C LYS A 123 17.19 -7.91 -1.40
N GLY A 124 17.65 -9.11 -1.06
CA GLY A 124 19.04 -9.55 -1.24
C GLY A 124 19.99 -9.22 -0.08
N SER A 125 19.57 -8.40 0.89
CA SER A 125 20.34 -8.20 2.12
C SER A 125 20.28 -9.44 3.03
N ALA A 126 21.29 -9.63 3.90
CA ALA A 126 21.32 -10.75 4.84
C ALA A 126 20.11 -10.75 5.78
N LYS A 127 19.68 -9.56 6.23
CA LYS A 127 18.48 -9.41 7.08
C LYS A 127 17.21 -9.78 6.33
N TYR A 128 17.04 -9.32 5.09
CA TYR A 128 15.91 -9.71 4.24
C TYR A 128 15.83 -11.23 4.09
N ASN A 129 16.94 -11.90 3.78
CA ASN A 129 16.96 -13.36 3.61
C ASN A 129 16.60 -14.10 4.90
N GLY A 130 16.95 -13.54 6.06
CA GLY A 130 16.56 -14.08 7.36
C GLY A 130 15.04 -14.03 7.59
N TYR A 131 14.38 -12.94 7.19
CA TYR A 131 12.91 -12.85 7.24
C TYR A 131 12.23 -13.69 6.17
N ALA A 132 12.77 -13.76 4.96
CA ALA A 132 12.24 -14.60 3.89
C ALA A 132 12.22 -16.09 4.27
N ALA A 133 13.14 -16.53 5.12
CA ALA A 133 13.17 -17.90 5.65
C ALA A 133 11.97 -18.25 6.56
N LEU A 134 11.13 -17.27 6.93
CA LEU A 134 9.88 -17.49 7.65
C LEU A 134 8.76 -18.10 6.79
N GLY A 135 8.97 -18.24 5.47
CA GLY A 135 8.03 -18.92 4.58
C GLY A 135 7.07 -18.00 3.80
N LEU A 136 7.17 -16.69 3.98
CA LEU A 136 6.34 -15.73 3.25
C LEU A 136 6.72 -15.66 1.77
N LEU A 137 5.71 -15.66 0.91
CA LEU A 137 5.87 -15.48 -0.53
C LEU A 137 6.29 -14.04 -0.86
N GLU A 138 7.18 -13.89 -1.84
CA GLU A 138 7.54 -12.57 -2.37
C GLU A 138 6.42 -11.95 -3.21
N VAL A 139 5.54 -12.79 -3.76
CA VAL A 139 4.36 -12.39 -4.53
C VAL A 139 3.18 -13.23 -4.07
N TYR A 140 2.13 -12.57 -3.61
CA TYR A 140 0.90 -13.20 -3.14
C TYR A 140 -0.31 -12.34 -3.54
N THR A 141 -1.48 -12.96 -3.57
CA THR A 141 -2.74 -12.31 -3.93
C THR A 141 -3.67 -12.30 -2.74
N GLY A 142 -4.49 -11.26 -2.63
CA GLY A 142 -5.60 -11.20 -1.69
C GLY A 142 -6.84 -10.60 -2.31
N GLU A 143 -7.97 -10.84 -1.67
CA GLU A 143 -9.24 -10.20 -1.97
C GLU A 143 -9.52 -9.12 -0.93
N ALA A 144 -9.88 -7.92 -1.39
CA ALA A 144 -10.24 -6.80 -0.54
C ALA A 144 -11.70 -6.40 -0.76
N ASP A 145 -12.43 -6.24 0.35
CA ASP A 145 -13.70 -5.53 0.40
C ASP A 145 -13.55 -4.34 1.33
N ALA A 146 -13.98 -3.16 0.90
CA ALA A 146 -13.74 -1.93 1.65
C ALA A 146 -14.86 -0.91 1.42
N ASP A 147 -15.16 -0.15 2.48
CA ASP A 147 -15.97 1.05 2.42
C ASP A 147 -15.27 2.25 3.08
N GLU A 148 -16.03 3.29 3.47
CA GLU A 148 -15.49 4.48 4.12
C GLU A 148 -14.95 4.22 5.54
N ASP A 149 -15.42 3.16 6.20
CA ASP A 149 -15.21 2.87 7.62
C ASP A 149 -14.43 1.57 7.88
N TYR A 150 -14.42 0.62 6.94
CA TYR A 150 -13.69 -0.64 7.10
C TYR A 150 -12.96 -1.11 5.83
N LEU A 151 -11.92 -1.92 6.07
CA LEU A 151 -11.28 -2.80 5.09
C LEU A 151 -11.34 -4.20 5.66
N TRP A 152 -11.77 -5.15 4.84
CA TRP A 152 -11.59 -6.58 5.03
C TRP A 152 -10.63 -7.08 3.95
N LEU A 153 -9.55 -7.74 4.36
CA LEU A 153 -8.52 -8.25 3.46
C LEU A 153 -8.21 -9.71 3.79
N VAL A 154 -8.42 -10.58 2.81
CA VAL A 154 -8.12 -12.02 2.88
C VAL A 154 -7.02 -12.38 1.89
N ARG A 155 -5.96 -13.06 2.32
CA ARG A 155 -4.77 -13.37 1.50
C ARG A 155 -4.02 -14.60 2.00
N ASP A 156 -3.61 -15.47 1.10
CA ASP A 156 -2.73 -16.61 1.38
C ASP A 156 -1.27 -16.16 1.13
N MET A 157 -0.53 -15.88 2.20
CA MET A 157 0.83 -15.33 2.15
C MET A 157 1.92 -16.41 2.09
N ASN A 158 1.60 -17.67 2.33
CA ASN A 158 2.56 -18.78 2.42
C ASN A 158 2.31 -19.91 1.37
N LYS A 159 1.18 -19.86 0.67
CA LYS A 159 0.67 -20.82 -0.31
C LYS A 159 0.32 -22.20 0.23
N ASP A 160 -0.17 -22.30 1.45
CA ASP A 160 -0.60 -23.57 2.03
C ASP A 160 -2.06 -23.95 1.71
N SER A 161 -2.77 -23.09 0.97
CA SER A 161 -4.15 -23.27 0.49
C SER A 161 -5.25 -22.96 1.51
N ASP A 162 -4.92 -22.31 2.63
CA ASP A 162 -5.89 -21.68 3.50
C ASP A 162 -5.55 -20.20 3.76
N THR A 163 -6.29 -19.57 4.67
CA THR A 163 -6.05 -18.19 5.14
C THR A 163 -6.24 -18.11 6.66
N GLU A 164 -5.98 -19.23 7.36
CA GLU A 164 -6.17 -19.36 8.81
C GLU A 164 -4.94 -18.88 9.59
N ASP A 165 -3.83 -18.64 8.89
CA ASP A 165 -2.63 -18.08 9.47
C ASP A 165 -2.88 -16.66 9.98
N THR A 166 -2.13 -16.30 11.03
CA THR A 166 -2.23 -14.94 11.57
C THR A 166 -1.84 -13.95 10.46
N TRP A 167 -2.63 -12.90 10.29
CA TRP A 167 -2.41 -11.79 9.33
C TRP A 167 -2.90 -12.03 7.89
N GLU A 168 -3.52 -13.19 7.66
CA GLU A 168 -4.06 -13.59 6.37
C GLU A 168 -5.52 -13.20 6.18
N ASP A 169 -6.31 -13.11 7.26
CA ASP A 169 -7.68 -12.57 7.30
C ASP A 169 -7.72 -11.42 8.33
N ILE A 170 -7.82 -10.16 7.85
CA ILE A 170 -7.73 -8.93 8.67
C ILE A 170 -8.78 -7.88 8.34
#